data_AF-A0A644WPC8-F1
#
_entry.id   AF-A0A644WPC8-F1
#
_cell.length_a   1.000
_cell.length_b   1.000
_cell.length_c   1.000
_cell.angle_alpha   90.00
_cell.angle_beta   90.00
_cell.angle_gamma   90.00
#
_symmetry.space_group_name_H-M   'P 1'
#
loop_
_entity.id
_entity.type
_entity.pdbx_description
1 polymer ?
#
loop_
_entity_poly.entity_id
_entity_poly.type
_entity_poly.pdbx_seq_one_letter_code
_entity_poly.pdbx_strand_id
1 'polypeptide(L)'
;MLLKAVEEKRGAKFDVVFCGKQAIDGDTGQVGPEMAEHLDYPQITYATEVVSCADGKVQIRKETADGYDVLEAAMPVVVSVTKTPFELRFPTVRKRLAANRAQIPVITPEDMEAQSQIDLACCGLKGSPTKVKKSFTPVRSKICNIVEEDSPSASAVRLIAILSNDKKI
;
A
#
# COMPACT_ATOMS: atom_id res chain seq x y z
N MET A 1 -14.18 -2.61 12.41
CA MET A 1 -13.33 -1.89 11.44
C MET A 1 -12.82 -0.59 12.06
N LEU A 2 -11.53 -0.52 12.39
CA LEU A 2 -10.97 0.49 13.30
C LEU A 2 -11.21 1.95 12.89
N LEU A 3 -11.17 2.27 11.59
CA LEU A 3 -11.37 3.64 11.12
C LEU A 3 -12.79 4.16 11.41
N LYS A 4 -13.81 3.32 11.27
CA LYS A 4 -15.20 3.66 11.60
C LYS A 4 -15.34 4.10 13.06
N ALA A 5 -14.72 3.35 13.98
CA ALA A 5 -14.71 3.71 15.41
C ALA A 5 -14.03 5.06 15.66
N VAL A 6 -12.96 5.35 14.92
CA VAL A 6 -12.25 6.64 15.03
C VAL A 6 -13.12 7.78 14.51
N GLU A 7 -13.81 7.61 13.38
CA GLU A 7 -14.73 8.62 12.84
C GLU A 7 -15.91 8.90 13.78
N GLU A 8 -16.49 7.85 14.37
CA GLU A 8 -17.59 7.97 15.34
C GLU A 8 -17.13 8.67 16.62
N LYS A 9 -15.97 8.28 17.18
CA LYS A 9 -15.39 8.94 18.36
C LYS A 9 -15.07 10.41 18.11
N ARG A 10 -14.65 10.74 16.88
CA ARG A 10 -14.41 12.12 16.44
C ARG A 10 -15.70 12.89 16.15
N GLY A 11 -16.81 12.20 15.89
CA GLY A 11 -18.08 12.79 15.46
C GLY A 11 -18.05 13.34 14.02
N ALA A 12 -17.06 12.96 13.21
CA ALA A 12 -16.87 13.44 11.85
C ALA A 12 -16.10 12.44 10.99
N LYS A 13 -16.55 12.26 9.75
CA LYS A 13 -15.88 11.46 8.72
C LYS A 13 -14.54 12.11 8.32
N PHE A 14 -13.63 11.29 7.80
CA PHE A 14 -12.43 11.81 7.12
C PHE A 14 -12.75 12.12 5.67
N ASP A 15 -12.36 13.28 5.19
CA ASP A 15 -12.56 13.66 3.80
C ASP A 15 -11.72 12.76 2.86
N VAL A 16 -10.47 12.49 3.26
CA VAL A 16 -9.55 11.60 2.53
C VAL A 16 -8.78 10.73 3.51
N VAL A 17 -8.73 9.44 3.22
CA VAL A 17 -7.95 8.45 3.97
C VAL A 17 -6.83 7.94 3.09
N PHE A 18 -5.58 8.26 3.42
CA PHE A 18 -4.42 7.74 2.72
C PHE A 18 -3.88 6.47 3.37
N CYS A 19 -3.56 5.48 2.54
CA CYS A 19 -2.81 4.28 2.94
C CYS A 19 -1.70 3.97 1.93
N GLY A 20 -0.71 3.18 2.33
CA GLY A 20 0.27 2.65 1.37
C GLY A 20 -0.38 1.60 0.46
N LYS A 21 0.12 1.46 -0.79
CA LYS A 21 -0.35 0.44 -1.73
C LYS A 21 -0.31 -0.97 -1.14
N GLN A 22 0.82 -1.32 -0.50
CA GLN A 22 1.03 -2.60 0.18
C GLN A 22 2.08 -2.43 1.28
N ALA A 23 1.98 -3.21 2.35
CA ALA A 23 3.03 -3.32 3.34
C ALA A 23 4.06 -4.37 2.87
N ILE A 24 5.35 -4.10 3.06
CA ILE A 24 6.45 -4.92 2.48
C ILE A 24 6.68 -6.26 3.20
N ASP A 25 6.06 -6.45 4.34
CA ASP A 25 6.10 -7.68 5.14
C ASP A 25 5.07 -8.70 4.67
N GLY A 26 3.81 -8.26 4.47
CA GLY A 26 2.71 -9.12 4.02
C GLY A 26 2.47 -9.13 2.50
N ASP A 27 2.83 -8.05 1.80
CA ASP A 27 2.80 -7.88 0.35
C ASP A 27 1.44 -8.15 -0.34
N THR A 28 0.33 -8.04 0.38
CA THR A 28 -0.99 -8.41 -0.16
C THR A 28 -1.68 -7.30 -0.96
N GLY A 29 -1.44 -6.04 -0.61
CA GLY A 29 -2.14 -4.89 -1.20
C GLY A 29 -3.66 -4.83 -0.93
N GLN A 30 -4.16 -5.59 0.06
CA GLN A 30 -5.60 -5.79 0.29
C GLN A 30 -6.23 -4.83 1.31
N VAL A 31 -5.47 -4.42 2.33
CA VAL A 31 -6.02 -3.69 3.49
C VAL A 31 -6.68 -2.37 3.10
N GLY A 32 -6.09 -1.62 2.17
CA GLY A 32 -6.67 -0.35 1.69
C GLY A 32 -8.04 -0.55 1.03
N PRO A 33 -8.16 -1.40 -0.01
CA PRO A 33 -9.43 -1.72 -0.64
C PRO A 33 -10.49 -2.34 0.27
N GLU A 34 -10.12 -3.29 1.13
CA GLU A 34 -11.04 -3.85 2.13
C GLU A 34 -11.54 -2.76 3.10
N MET A 35 -10.67 -1.81 3.41
CA MET A 35 -11.04 -0.66 4.23
C MET A 35 -11.96 0.34 3.51
N ALA A 36 -11.90 0.43 2.18
CA ALA A 36 -12.87 1.25 1.44
C ALA A 36 -14.25 0.57 1.44
N GLU A 37 -14.28 -0.73 1.14
CA GLU A 37 -15.49 -1.55 1.07
C GLU A 37 -16.26 -1.55 2.39
N HIS A 38 -15.59 -1.82 3.51
CA HIS A 38 -16.28 -1.87 4.81
C HIS A 38 -16.79 -0.49 5.30
N LEU A 39 -16.29 0.62 4.75
CA LEU A 39 -16.80 1.98 5.02
C LEU A 39 -17.88 2.41 4.02
N ASP A 40 -18.08 1.66 2.94
CA ASP A 40 -18.86 2.07 1.77
C ASP A 40 -18.32 3.39 1.17
N TYR A 41 -16.98 3.52 1.10
CA TYR A 41 -16.31 4.70 0.53
C TYR A 41 -15.77 4.40 -0.87
N PRO A 42 -15.84 5.36 -1.81
CA PRO A 42 -15.11 5.26 -3.06
C PRO A 42 -13.60 5.10 -2.78
N GLN A 43 -12.90 4.46 -3.71
CA GLN A 43 -11.46 4.27 -3.61
C GLN A 43 -10.71 4.56 -4.91
N ILE A 44 -9.49 5.08 -4.76
CA ILE A 44 -8.52 5.21 -5.85
C ILE A 44 -7.22 4.52 -5.43
N THR A 45 -6.86 3.45 -6.13
CA THR A 45 -5.63 2.69 -5.86
C THR A 45 -4.51 3.06 -6.81
N TYR A 46 -3.26 2.77 -6.42
CA TYR A 46 -2.04 3.08 -7.19
C TYR A 46 -1.86 4.59 -7.45
N ALA A 47 -2.27 5.42 -6.50
CA ALA A 47 -2.13 6.87 -6.57
C ALA A 47 -0.64 7.27 -6.57
N THR A 48 -0.27 8.15 -7.49
CA THR A 48 1.08 8.70 -7.66
C THR A 48 1.15 10.18 -7.29
N GLU A 49 0.05 10.91 -7.48
CA GLU A 49 -0.01 12.36 -7.33
C GLU A 49 -1.44 12.83 -7.07
N VAL A 50 -1.59 13.83 -6.21
CA VAL A 50 -2.85 14.57 -6.04
C VAL A 50 -2.82 15.73 -7.03
N VAL A 51 -3.73 15.72 -8.01
CA VAL A 51 -3.83 16.74 -9.05
C VAL A 51 -4.58 17.96 -8.53
N SER A 52 -5.71 17.73 -7.84
CA SER A 52 -6.51 18.79 -7.23
C SER A 52 -7.32 18.27 -6.04
N CYS A 53 -7.69 19.18 -5.15
CA CYS A 53 -8.51 18.91 -3.98
C CYS A 53 -9.34 20.17 -3.70
N ALA A 54 -10.60 20.17 -4.14
CA ALA A 54 -11.50 21.32 -4.09
C ALA A 54 -12.96 20.86 -4.11
N ASP A 55 -13.88 21.69 -3.61
CA ASP A 55 -15.33 21.50 -3.74
C ASP A 55 -15.85 20.12 -3.30
N GLY A 56 -15.24 19.54 -2.26
CA GLY A 56 -15.61 18.21 -1.74
C GLY A 56 -15.20 17.05 -2.65
N LYS A 57 -14.28 17.29 -3.60
CA LYS A 57 -13.76 16.29 -4.53
C LYS A 57 -12.24 16.27 -4.54
N VAL A 58 -11.70 15.11 -4.87
CA VAL A 58 -10.26 14.92 -5.10
C VAL A 58 -10.04 14.39 -6.51
N GLN A 59 -9.04 14.91 -7.18
CA GLN A 59 -8.56 14.39 -8.45
C GLN A 59 -7.16 13.77 -8.24
N ILE A 60 -7.03 12.50 -8.57
CA ILE A 60 -5.83 11.70 -8.31
C ILE A 60 -5.30 11.15 -9.63
N ARG A 61 -4.00 11.29 -9.85
CA ARG A 61 -3.29 10.57 -10.90
C ARG A 61 -2.91 9.19 -10.37
N LYS A 62 -3.36 8.13 -11.01
CA LYS A 62 -2.99 6.75 -10.67
C LYS A 62 -2.21 6.09 -11.79
N GLU A 63 -1.29 5.21 -11.40
CA GLU A 63 -0.52 4.39 -12.34
C GLU A 63 -1.36 3.24 -12.88
N THR A 64 -1.16 2.93 -14.16
CA THR A 64 -1.72 1.77 -14.87
C THR A 64 -0.60 1.02 -15.59
N ALA A 65 -0.89 -0.16 -16.14
CA ALA A 65 0.12 -0.94 -16.87
C ALA A 65 0.68 -0.17 -18.09
N ASP A 66 -0.14 0.68 -18.71
CA ASP A 66 0.19 1.39 -19.95
C ASP A 66 0.48 2.89 -19.72
N GLY A 67 0.53 3.35 -18.48
CA GLY A 67 0.77 4.76 -18.15
C GLY A 67 0.04 5.23 -16.90
N TYR A 68 -0.89 6.16 -17.06
CA TYR A 68 -1.64 6.74 -15.94
C TYR A 68 -3.03 7.21 -16.34
N ASP A 69 -3.95 7.15 -15.37
CA ASP A 69 -5.27 7.78 -15.46
C ASP A 69 -5.35 8.92 -14.45
N VAL A 70 -6.21 9.89 -14.75
CA VAL A 70 -6.58 10.95 -13.80
C VAL A 70 -8.05 10.76 -13.44
N LEU A 71 -8.31 10.34 -12.21
CA LEU A 71 -9.64 10.03 -11.71
C LEU A 71 -10.11 11.06 -10.71
N GLU A 72 -11.40 11.40 -10.76
CA GLU A 72 -12.08 12.26 -9.78
C GLU A 72 -13.00 11.43 -8.89
N ALA A 73 -13.00 11.70 -7.59
CA ALA A 73 -13.94 11.11 -6.63
C ALA A 73 -14.46 12.17 -5.66
N ALA A 74 -15.73 12.03 -5.27
CA ALA A 74 -16.30 12.80 -4.16
C ALA A 74 -15.76 12.28 -2.82
N MET A 75 -15.60 13.17 -1.85
CA MET A 75 -15.22 12.83 -0.47
C MET A 75 -16.47 12.37 0.30
N PRO A 76 -16.35 11.41 1.24
CA PRO A 76 -15.12 10.77 1.72
C PRO A 76 -14.55 9.74 0.74
N VAL A 77 -13.23 9.57 0.69
CA VAL A 77 -12.55 8.65 -0.25
C VAL A 77 -11.30 8.02 0.36
N VAL A 78 -11.06 6.74 0.03
CA VAL A 78 -9.83 6.02 0.40
C VAL A 78 -8.84 6.02 -0.77
N VAL A 79 -7.59 6.42 -0.53
CA VAL A 79 -6.56 6.52 -1.56
C VAL A 79 -5.34 5.70 -1.17
N SER A 80 -5.01 4.67 -1.97
CA SER A 80 -3.79 3.88 -1.76
C SER A 80 -2.64 4.37 -2.63
N VAL A 81 -1.54 4.73 -1.99
CA VAL A 81 -0.41 5.45 -2.60
C VAL A 81 0.71 4.48 -2.96
N THR A 82 1.13 4.48 -4.23
CA THR A 82 2.30 3.73 -4.71
C THR A 82 3.59 4.52 -4.45
N LYS A 83 4.74 4.00 -4.88
CA LYS A 83 6.00 4.73 -4.78
C LYS A 83 5.90 6.02 -5.62
N THR A 84 5.91 7.15 -4.94
CA THR A 84 5.86 8.47 -5.58
C THR A 84 7.25 8.94 -6.00
N PRO A 85 7.36 9.88 -6.96
CA PRO A 85 8.62 10.57 -7.24
C PRO A 85 9.06 11.50 -6.08
N PHE A 86 8.16 11.84 -5.17
CA PHE A 86 8.45 12.68 -4.01
C PHE A 86 9.23 11.92 -2.94
N GLU A 87 10.27 12.55 -2.42
CA GLU A 87 10.98 12.05 -1.23
C GLU A 87 10.28 12.48 0.05
N LEU A 88 10.22 11.57 1.04
CA LEU A 88 9.68 11.89 2.35
C LEU A 88 10.59 12.92 3.03
N ARG A 89 10.00 14.05 3.46
CA ARG A 89 10.74 15.11 4.15
C ARG A 89 11.42 14.59 5.41
N PHE A 90 12.70 14.86 5.56
CA PHE A 90 13.43 14.54 6.79
C PHE A 90 12.90 15.36 7.98
N PRO A 91 12.66 14.72 9.14
CA PRO A 91 12.22 15.45 10.33
C PRO A 91 13.38 16.25 10.93
N THR A 92 13.17 17.55 11.16
CA THR A 92 14.13 18.40 11.87
C THR A 92 14.27 17.98 13.33
N VAL A 93 15.38 18.32 13.99
CA VAL A 93 15.60 18.04 15.42
C VAL A 93 14.44 18.55 16.28
N ARG A 94 13.97 19.77 16.01
CA ARG A 94 12.81 20.36 16.71
C ARG A 94 11.54 19.52 16.54
N LYS A 95 11.26 19.02 15.33
CA LYS A 95 10.11 18.14 15.08
C LYS A 95 10.25 16.79 15.79
N ARG A 96 11.46 16.22 15.85
CA ARG A 96 11.73 14.98 16.61
C ARG A 96 11.46 15.17 18.10
N LEU A 97 11.94 16.27 18.70
CA LEU A 97 11.69 16.58 20.11
C LEU A 97 10.20 16.83 20.39
N ALA A 98 9.50 17.52 19.48
CA ALA A 98 8.06 17.73 19.59
C ALA A 98 7.27 16.41 19.51
N ALA A 99 7.64 15.52 18.57
CA ALA A 99 7.01 14.21 18.44
C ALA A 99 7.22 13.33 19.68
N ASN A 100 8.41 13.37 20.30
CA ASN A 100 8.69 12.62 21.54
C ASN A 100 7.82 13.12 22.70
N ARG A 101 7.53 14.42 22.77
CA ARG A 101 6.68 15.02 23.81
C ARG A 101 5.18 14.94 23.51
N ALA A 102 4.79 14.54 22.30
CA ALA A 102 3.40 14.50 21.91
C ALA A 102 2.67 13.43 22.73
N GLN A 103 1.47 13.77 23.23
CA GLN A 103 0.59 12.78 23.83
C GLN A 103 -0.05 11.97 22.72
N ILE A 104 0.27 10.68 22.66
CA ILE A 104 -0.30 9.75 21.69
C ILE A 104 -1.39 8.95 22.41
N PRO A 105 -2.68 9.23 22.16
CA PRO A 105 -3.76 8.47 22.77
C PRO A 105 -3.70 7.02 22.31
N VAL A 106 -3.82 6.09 23.25
CA VAL A 106 -3.96 4.67 22.97
C VAL A 106 -5.45 4.38 22.86
N ILE A 107 -5.85 3.67 21.81
CA ILE A 107 -7.21 3.18 21.61
C ILE A 107 -7.18 1.69 21.87
N THR A 108 -7.95 1.21 22.84
CA THR A 108 -8.02 -0.20 23.20
C THR A 108 -9.27 -0.86 22.59
N PRO A 109 -9.34 -2.21 22.54
CA PRO A 109 -10.56 -2.89 22.12
C PRO A 109 -11.80 -2.49 22.92
N GLU A 110 -11.64 -2.24 24.23
CA GLU A 110 -12.74 -1.82 25.11
C GLU A 110 -13.29 -0.43 24.72
N ASP A 111 -12.41 0.50 24.32
CA ASP A 111 -12.84 1.79 23.77
C ASP A 111 -13.72 1.58 22.51
N MET A 112 -13.37 0.59 21.70
CA MET A 112 -14.05 0.31 20.44
C MET A 112 -15.39 -0.41 20.64
N GLU A 113 -15.49 -1.36 21.58
CA GLU A 113 -16.76 -2.02 21.93
C GLU A 113 -17.79 -1.03 22.47
N ALA A 114 -17.38 -0.12 23.36
CA ALA A 114 -18.27 0.83 24.01
C ALA A 114 -18.86 1.88 23.05
N GLN A 115 -18.17 2.17 21.94
CA GLN A 115 -18.47 3.32 21.08
C GLN A 115 -19.01 2.94 19.70
N SER A 116 -18.55 1.82 19.12
CA SER A 116 -18.59 1.64 17.66
C SER A 116 -19.21 0.35 17.12
N GLN A 117 -19.81 -0.45 18.01
CA GLN A 117 -20.42 -1.75 17.64
C GLN A 117 -19.48 -2.63 16.79
N ILE A 118 -18.16 -2.53 17.02
CA ILE A 118 -17.21 -3.44 16.37
C ILE A 118 -17.33 -4.78 17.07
N ASP A 119 -17.82 -5.78 16.34
CA ASP A 119 -17.84 -7.16 16.82
C ASP A 119 -16.40 -7.67 16.97
N LEU A 120 -15.95 -7.85 18.22
CA LEU A 120 -14.63 -8.41 18.52
C LEU A 120 -14.50 -9.86 18.03
N ALA A 121 -15.59 -10.59 17.77
CA ALA A 121 -15.51 -11.89 17.13
C ALA A 121 -14.98 -11.81 15.70
N CYS A 122 -15.19 -10.68 15.01
CA CYS A 122 -14.63 -10.38 13.69
C CYS A 122 -13.20 -9.82 13.74
N CYS A 123 -12.58 -9.74 14.92
CA CYS A 123 -11.22 -9.20 15.09
C CYS A 123 -10.17 -10.30 15.29
N GLY A 124 -8.94 -9.99 14.87
CA GLY A 124 -7.77 -10.86 15.06
C GLY A 124 -7.93 -12.24 14.41
N LEU A 125 -7.31 -13.25 15.03
CA LEU A 125 -7.28 -14.62 14.49
C LEU A 125 -8.67 -15.27 14.41
N LYS A 126 -9.62 -14.87 15.27
CA LYS A 126 -10.99 -15.40 15.28
C LYS A 126 -11.78 -14.92 14.07
N GLY A 127 -11.64 -13.64 13.73
CA GLY A 127 -12.28 -13.03 12.56
C GLY A 127 -11.54 -13.23 11.24
N SER A 128 -10.32 -13.77 11.27
CA SER A 128 -9.52 -13.96 10.05
C SER A 128 -10.01 -15.16 9.23
N PRO A 129 -10.47 -14.96 7.98
CA PRO A 129 -10.86 -16.06 7.10
C PRO A 129 -9.65 -16.88 6.64
N THR A 130 -8.49 -16.24 6.49
CA THR A 130 -7.23 -16.89 6.10
C THR A 130 -6.33 -17.17 7.30
N LYS A 131 -5.64 -18.32 7.31
CA LYS A 131 -4.69 -18.69 8.37
C LYS A 131 -3.39 -19.20 7.76
N VAL A 132 -2.25 -18.62 8.16
CA VAL A 132 -0.93 -19.05 7.70
C VAL A 132 -0.59 -20.39 8.36
N LYS A 133 -0.63 -21.48 7.57
CA LYS A 133 -0.36 -22.84 8.08
C LYS A 133 1.12 -23.13 8.25
N LYS A 134 1.96 -22.63 7.34
CA LYS A 134 3.41 -22.85 7.34
C LYS A 134 4.09 -21.70 6.60
N SER A 135 5.25 -21.29 7.12
CA SER A 135 6.19 -20.41 6.41
C SER A 135 7.49 -21.17 6.22
N PHE A 136 8.17 -20.96 5.09
CA PHE A 136 9.45 -21.56 4.77
C PHE A 136 10.26 -20.61 3.90
N THR A 137 11.58 -20.69 3.99
CA THR A 137 12.48 -19.92 3.13
C THR A 137 12.60 -20.60 1.77
N PRO A 138 12.32 -19.91 0.65
CA PRO A 138 12.46 -20.50 -0.68
C PRO A 138 13.94 -20.83 -0.97
N VAL A 139 14.22 -22.04 -1.43
CA VAL A 139 15.56 -22.44 -1.86
C VAL A 139 15.87 -21.73 -3.17
N ARG A 140 16.91 -20.88 -3.17
CA ARG A 140 17.38 -20.19 -4.37
C ARG A 140 18.61 -20.90 -4.92
N SER A 141 18.50 -21.52 -6.08
CA SER A 141 19.66 -21.92 -6.89
C SER A 141 19.93 -20.84 -7.93
N LYS A 142 21.19 -20.42 -8.06
CA LYS A 142 21.61 -19.55 -9.16
C LYS A 142 22.58 -20.35 -10.02
N ILE A 143 22.16 -20.68 -11.24
CA ILE A 143 23.07 -21.07 -12.32
C ILE A 143 23.34 -19.80 -13.11
N CYS A 144 24.57 -19.29 -13.03
CA CYS A 144 24.98 -18.09 -13.74
C CYS A 144 25.96 -18.49 -14.84
N ASN A 145 25.56 -18.31 -16.10
CA ASN A 145 26.44 -18.50 -17.25
C ASN A 145 26.90 -17.11 -17.70
N ILE A 146 28.16 -16.78 -17.39
CA ILE A 146 28.80 -15.56 -17.88
C ILE A 146 29.29 -15.86 -19.31
N VAL A 147 28.93 -15.00 -20.26
CA VAL A 147 29.33 -15.12 -21.67
C VAL A 147 30.42 -14.09 -21.96
N GLU A 148 31.62 -14.55 -22.20
CA GLU A 148 32.77 -13.71 -22.56
C GLU A 148 33.43 -14.26 -23.83
N GLU A 149 33.27 -13.52 -24.92
CA GLU A 149 33.91 -13.78 -26.22
C GLU A 149 34.92 -12.68 -26.55
N ASP A 150 35.72 -12.91 -27.61
CA ASP A 150 36.79 -12.02 -28.06
C ASP A 150 36.31 -10.62 -28.49
N SER A 151 35.01 -10.42 -28.71
CA SER A 151 34.43 -9.10 -28.98
C SER A 151 33.04 -8.96 -28.38
N PRO A 152 32.59 -7.73 -28.03
CA PRO A 152 31.24 -7.48 -27.55
C PRO A 152 30.15 -7.99 -28.50
N SER A 153 30.40 -7.93 -29.82
CA SER A 153 29.45 -8.42 -30.83
C SER A 153 29.31 -9.95 -30.79
N ALA A 154 30.42 -10.67 -30.59
CA ALA A 154 30.39 -12.14 -30.48
C ALA A 154 29.68 -12.58 -29.18
N SER A 155 29.95 -11.90 -28.07
CA SER A 155 29.26 -12.14 -26.80
C SER A 155 27.75 -11.91 -26.91
N ALA A 156 27.33 -10.86 -27.63
CA ALA A 156 25.90 -10.58 -27.86
C ALA A 156 25.21 -11.68 -28.69
N VAL A 157 25.85 -12.16 -29.76
CA VAL A 157 25.30 -13.25 -30.59
C VAL A 157 25.17 -14.53 -29.78
N ARG A 158 26.20 -14.90 -29.00
CA ARG A 158 26.16 -16.10 -28.15
C ARG A 158 25.13 -15.98 -27.04
N LEU A 159 24.97 -14.79 -26.45
CA LEU A 159 23.94 -14.53 -25.45
C LEU A 159 22.52 -14.69 -26.03
N ILE A 160 22.27 -14.14 -27.22
CA ILE A 160 20.98 -14.29 -27.91
C ILE A 160 20.69 -15.77 -28.19
N ALA A 161 21.67 -16.52 -28.70
CA ALA A 161 21.52 -17.95 -28.98
C ALA A 161 21.13 -18.74 -27.71
N ILE A 162 21.77 -18.45 -26.56
CA ILE A 162 21.44 -19.07 -25.28
C ILE A 162 20.01 -18.70 -24.84
N LEU A 163 19.64 -17.42 -24.93
CA LEU A 163 18.34 -16.93 -24.49
C LEU A 163 17.17 -17.44 -25.36
N SER A 164 17.36 -17.52 -26.68
CA SER A 164 16.38 -18.09 -27.61
C SER A 164 16.18 -19.59 -27.40
N ASN A 165 17.26 -20.34 -27.14
CA ASN A 165 17.15 -21.77 -26.81
C ASN A 165 16.42 -22.01 -25.49
N ASP A 166 16.59 -21.12 -24.52
CA ASP A 166 15.93 -21.16 -23.20
C ASP A 166 14.48 -20.62 -23.21
N LYS A 167 13.95 -20.11 -24.34
CA LYS A 167 12.64 -19.46 -24.45
C LYS A 167 12.42 -18.31 -23.46
N LYS A 168 13.49 -17.58 -23.14
CA LYS A 168 13.43 -16.42 -22.21
C LYS A 168 13.15 -15.10 -22.93
N ILE A 169 13.11 -15.14 -24.26
CA ILE A 169 12.72 -14.11 -25.22
C ILE A 169 12.18 -14.82 -26.47
#